data_AF-A0A6G1C5Z1-F1
#
_entry.id   AF-A0A6G1C5Z1-F1
#
_cell.length_a   1.000
_cell.length_b   1.000
_cell.length_c   1.000
_cell.angle_alpha   90.00
_cell.angle_beta   90.00
_cell.angle_gamma   90.00
#
_symmetry.space_group_name_H-M   'P 1'
#
loop_
_entity.id
_entity.type
_entity.pdbx_description
1 polymer ?
#
loop_
_entity_poly.entity_id
_entity_poly.type
_entity_poly.pdbx_seq_one_letter_code
_entity_poly.pdbx_strand_id
1 'polypeptide(L)'
;MELAQQIALAESTPNPLEAPQECMHPFTRDPHAQGASSSITGCSSRHGSVLDEQISCLIRAQIRSNVHEIQGGIMNLLRACLESEAGSLTSIISGHVDHYQSLSSEDKGWGCGWRNIQMLSSYLLKQRPEAREALFGGAGFVPDIPSLQRWLEIAWDNNFDTLGSSHFHNKVYGAKKWIGTTECAALLRSFGLRARVVDFDSTESSDLPSKNGKHVPKQVRGPMDKFVIKNVTPRSTSSELCREDAENMRGQQVLVDWIWNYFASKRSDKLDNSRRVFVSDKTEHQIWRGLFEARQDGSVW
;
A
#
# COMPACT_ATOMS: atom_id res chain seq x y z
N MET A 1 -23.18 32.61 -19.55
CA MET A 1 -22.68 31.88 -20.74
C MET A 1 -21.88 32.83 -21.65
N GLU A 2 -21.00 33.66 -21.07
CA GLU A 2 -20.22 34.68 -21.80
C GLU A 2 -18.91 34.94 -21.06
N LEU A 3 -18.11 33.88 -20.88
CA LEU A 3 -16.70 34.01 -20.48
C LEU A 3 -15.83 32.88 -21.08
N ALA A 4 -16.36 32.17 -22.09
CA ALA A 4 -15.71 31.04 -22.75
C ALA A 4 -15.34 31.32 -24.22
N GLN A 5 -15.19 32.60 -24.58
CA GLN A 5 -14.98 32.99 -25.99
C GLN A 5 -13.89 34.06 -26.21
N GLN A 6 -12.91 34.18 -25.31
CA GLN A 6 -11.80 35.14 -25.46
C GLN A 6 -10.39 34.54 -25.33
N ILE A 7 -10.22 33.22 -25.44
CA ILE A 7 -8.89 32.57 -25.46
C ILE A 7 -8.55 31.97 -26.84
N ALA A 8 -9.44 32.11 -27.84
CA ALA A 8 -9.30 31.48 -29.16
C ALA A 8 -8.59 32.32 -30.25
N LEU A 9 -7.82 33.38 -29.92
CA LEU A 9 -7.20 34.25 -30.94
C LEU A 9 -5.78 34.74 -30.61
N ALA A 10 -4.91 33.86 -30.11
CA ALA A 10 -3.47 34.16 -30.08
C ALA A 10 -2.62 32.91 -30.34
N GLU A 11 -2.73 32.36 -31.55
CA GLU A 11 -1.68 31.53 -32.12
C GLU A 11 -0.57 32.44 -32.65
N SER A 12 0.68 32.20 -32.24
CA SER A 12 1.86 32.76 -32.91
C SER A 12 2.89 31.66 -33.15
N THR A 13 3.32 31.59 -34.41
CA THR A 13 4.15 30.55 -35.05
C THR A 13 5.65 30.76 -34.73
N PRO A 14 6.51 29.74 -34.99
CA PRO A 14 7.85 29.61 -34.42
C PRO A 14 8.94 30.33 -35.24
N ASN A 15 10.01 30.75 -34.57
CA ASN A 15 11.25 31.19 -35.23
C ASN A 15 12.32 30.08 -35.21
N PRO A 16 13.17 30.00 -36.25
CA PRO A 16 14.06 28.88 -36.51
C PRO A 16 15.42 29.09 -35.84
N LEU A 17 15.96 28.07 -35.20
CA LEU A 17 17.33 28.08 -34.70
C LEU A 17 18.21 27.15 -35.53
N GLU A 18 19.39 27.70 -35.81
CA GLU A 18 20.45 27.27 -36.70
C GLU A 18 21.09 25.93 -36.31
N ALA A 19 21.50 25.18 -37.34
CA ALA A 19 22.46 24.08 -37.22
C ALA A 19 23.89 24.62 -37.04
N PRO A 20 24.79 23.83 -36.44
CA PRO A 20 26.06 23.66 -37.13
C PRO A 20 26.61 22.22 -37.15
N GLN A 21 27.04 21.86 -38.36
CA GLN A 21 28.31 21.23 -38.74
C GLN A 21 28.60 19.76 -38.35
N GLU A 22 28.61 18.99 -39.43
CA GLU A 22 29.33 17.74 -39.66
C GLU A 22 30.79 17.79 -39.18
N CYS A 23 31.26 16.70 -38.58
CA CYS A 23 32.68 16.36 -38.58
C CYS A 23 32.84 14.88 -38.94
N MET A 24 33.57 14.64 -40.03
CA MET A 24 33.88 13.33 -40.60
C MET A 24 35.00 12.63 -39.81
N HIS A 25 34.82 11.30 -39.67
CA HIS A 25 35.71 10.14 -39.45
C HIS A 25 37.24 10.26 -39.73
N PRO A 26 38.13 9.29 -39.38
CA PRO A 26 37.90 7.83 -39.22
C PRO A 26 38.74 7.06 -38.16
N PHE A 27 38.29 5.86 -37.72
CA PHE A 27 39.22 4.79 -37.31
C PHE A 27 38.69 3.39 -37.70
N THR A 28 39.31 2.86 -38.76
CA THR A 28 39.71 1.47 -39.05
C THR A 28 38.89 0.28 -38.53
N ARG A 29 38.36 -0.50 -39.49
CA ARG A 29 37.99 -1.93 -39.38
C ARG A 29 39.24 -2.80 -39.25
N ASP A 30 39.11 -3.92 -38.54
CA ASP A 30 39.74 -5.18 -38.92
C ASP A 30 38.78 -6.37 -38.65
N PRO A 31 38.63 -7.35 -39.56
CA PRO A 31 37.77 -8.51 -39.39
C PRO A 31 38.58 -9.76 -38.95
N HIS A 32 37.86 -10.81 -38.53
CA HIS A 32 38.32 -12.18 -38.20
C HIS A 32 38.39 -12.53 -36.70
N ALA A 33 37.28 -13.07 -36.20
CA ALA A 33 37.28 -14.31 -35.42
C ALA A 33 35.86 -14.89 -35.39
N GLN A 34 35.62 -15.92 -36.20
CA GLN A 34 34.48 -16.83 -36.07
C GLN A 34 34.82 -17.90 -35.02
N GLY A 35 33.89 -18.24 -34.14
CA GLY A 35 34.06 -19.39 -33.23
C GLY A 35 32.98 -19.53 -32.16
N ALA A 36 31.86 -20.16 -32.54
CA ALA A 36 30.98 -21.03 -31.74
C ALA A 36 30.38 -20.56 -30.38
N SER A 37 29.07 -20.30 -30.45
CA SER A 37 27.98 -20.87 -29.62
C SER A 37 28.14 -20.99 -28.09
N SER A 38 27.35 -20.19 -27.37
CA SER A 38 26.46 -20.71 -26.30
C SER A 38 25.28 -19.77 -26.09
N SER A 39 24.15 -20.12 -26.71
CA SER A 39 22.85 -19.46 -26.59
C SER A 39 22.16 -19.82 -25.27
N ILE A 40 22.42 -19.06 -24.18
CA ILE A 40 21.62 -19.16 -22.94
C ILE A 40 21.27 -17.76 -22.33
N THR A 41 21.83 -16.65 -22.80
CA THR A 41 21.65 -15.34 -22.11
C THR A 41 20.54 -14.43 -22.66
N GLY A 42 19.77 -14.86 -23.65
CA GLY A 42 18.84 -13.97 -24.39
C GLY A 42 17.42 -13.80 -23.81
N CYS A 43 17.03 -14.59 -22.81
CA CYS A 43 15.66 -14.55 -22.28
C CYS A 43 15.49 -13.52 -21.14
N SER A 44 16.47 -13.44 -20.25
CA SER A 44 16.43 -12.53 -19.10
C SER A 44 16.53 -11.06 -19.50
N SER A 45 17.33 -10.73 -20.53
CA SER A 45 17.49 -9.34 -20.99
C SER A 45 16.24 -8.79 -21.67
N ARG A 46 15.47 -9.64 -22.37
CA ARG A 46 14.22 -9.24 -23.04
C ARG A 46 13.08 -9.02 -22.06
N HIS A 47 13.02 -9.82 -20.99
CA HIS A 47 12.00 -9.62 -19.97
C HIS A 47 12.23 -8.32 -19.19
N GLY A 48 13.49 -8.02 -18.83
CA GLY A 48 13.86 -6.75 -18.21
C GLY A 48 13.48 -5.54 -19.08
N SER A 49 13.81 -5.56 -20.37
CA SER A 49 13.49 -4.44 -21.27
C SER A 49 11.99 -4.20 -21.43
N VAL A 50 11.16 -5.26 -21.44
CA VAL A 50 9.70 -5.13 -21.55
C VAL A 50 9.10 -4.54 -20.27
N LEU A 51 9.59 -4.97 -19.10
CA LEU A 51 9.12 -4.46 -17.81
C LEU A 51 9.50 -2.97 -17.63
N ASP A 52 10.69 -2.58 -18.06
CA ASP A 52 11.14 -1.19 -18.05
C ASP A 52 10.26 -0.30 -18.96
N GLU A 53 9.89 -0.79 -20.15
CA GLU A 53 8.95 -0.10 -21.04
C GLU A 53 7.56 0.04 -20.43
N GLN A 54 7.06 -1.01 -19.76
CA GLN A 54 5.77 -0.98 -19.06
C GLN A 54 5.77 0.05 -17.92
N ILE A 55 6.84 0.07 -17.12
CA ILE A 55 7.02 1.07 -16.05
C ILE A 55 7.04 2.48 -16.65
N SER A 56 7.84 2.70 -17.70
CA SER A 56 7.92 4.00 -18.37
C SER A 56 6.57 4.47 -18.91
N CYS A 57 5.80 3.57 -19.54
CA CYS A 57 4.45 3.85 -20.00
C CYS A 57 3.51 4.20 -18.84
N LEU A 58 3.54 3.42 -17.76
CA LEU A 58 2.70 3.66 -16.59
C LEU A 58 3.02 5.00 -15.92
N ILE A 59 4.30 5.36 -15.78
CA ILE A 59 4.71 6.64 -15.20
C ILE A 59 4.12 7.81 -15.98
N ARG A 60 4.10 7.71 -17.32
CA ARG A 60 3.54 8.74 -18.20
C ARG A 60 2.02 8.78 -18.21
N ALA A 61 1.36 7.65 -17.96
CA ALA A 61 -0.09 7.49 -18.10
C ALA A 61 -0.85 7.56 -16.78
N GLN A 62 -0.20 7.33 -15.64
CA GLN A 62 -0.86 7.31 -14.34
C GLN A 62 -1.49 8.68 -14.00
N ILE A 63 -2.66 8.62 -13.38
CA ILE A 63 -3.47 9.80 -13.07
C ILE A 63 -3.37 10.10 -11.59
N ARG A 64 -3.21 11.38 -11.23
CA ARG A 64 -3.29 11.83 -9.83
C ARG A 64 -4.69 11.57 -9.29
N SER A 65 -4.78 10.92 -8.13
CA SER A 65 -6.07 10.73 -7.48
C SER A 65 -6.60 12.04 -6.88
N ASN A 66 -7.91 12.24 -6.98
CA ASN A 66 -8.57 13.41 -6.44
C ASN A 66 -8.64 13.35 -4.92
N VAL A 67 -8.12 14.38 -4.26
CA VAL A 67 -8.26 14.61 -2.81
C VAL A 67 -9.25 15.74 -2.61
N HIS A 68 -10.13 15.57 -1.62
CA HIS A 68 -10.94 16.69 -1.17
C HIS A 68 -10.08 17.58 -0.28
N GLU A 69 -9.68 18.75 -0.78
CA GLU A 69 -8.89 19.69 0.01
C GLU A 69 -9.74 20.28 1.14
N ILE A 70 -9.29 20.06 2.37
CA ILE A 70 -9.88 20.67 3.56
C ILE A 70 -8.98 21.84 3.96
N GLN A 71 -9.53 23.04 4.06
CA GLN A 71 -8.78 24.23 4.46
C GLN A 71 -8.09 24.01 5.80
N GLY A 72 -6.78 24.22 5.83
CA GLY A 72 -5.95 23.97 7.02
C GLY A 72 -5.54 22.50 7.23
N GLY A 73 -6.15 21.55 6.53
CA GLY A 73 -5.81 20.11 6.57
C GLY A 73 -6.47 19.36 7.73
N ILE A 74 -6.97 18.15 7.45
CA ILE A 74 -7.73 17.32 8.41
C ILE A 74 -6.98 17.07 9.71
N MET A 75 -5.68 16.83 9.63
CA MET A 75 -4.84 16.53 10.80
C MET A 75 -4.62 17.75 11.70
N ASN A 76 -4.66 18.96 11.16
CA ASN A 76 -4.59 20.18 11.97
C ASN A 76 -5.94 20.49 12.62
N LEU A 77 -7.06 20.22 11.94
CA LEU A 77 -8.39 20.31 12.54
C LEU A 77 -8.53 19.31 13.70
N LEU A 78 -8.12 18.05 13.50
CA LEU A 78 -8.10 17.04 14.55
C LEU A 78 -7.24 17.48 15.74
N ARG A 79 -6.05 18.05 15.48
CA ARG A 79 -5.19 18.59 16.54
C ARG A 79 -5.92 19.68 17.34
N ALA A 80 -6.52 20.65 16.68
CA ALA A 80 -7.21 21.76 17.34
C ALA A 80 -8.38 21.25 18.19
N CYS A 81 -9.15 20.29 17.69
CA CYS A 81 -10.21 19.64 18.46
C CYS A 81 -9.66 18.97 19.73
N LEU A 82 -8.62 18.13 19.60
CA LEU A 82 -8.01 17.43 20.74
C LEU A 82 -7.37 18.39 21.75
N GLU A 83 -6.81 19.51 21.30
CA GLU A 83 -6.26 20.55 22.18
C GLU A 83 -7.36 21.30 22.94
N SER A 84 -8.54 21.47 22.33
CA SER A 84 -9.70 22.13 22.93
C SER A 84 -10.49 21.27 23.93
N GLU A 85 -10.34 19.95 23.88
CA GLU A 85 -11.03 19.03 24.79
C GLU A 85 -10.54 19.19 26.23
N ALA A 86 -11.48 19.29 27.17
CA ALA A 86 -11.22 19.29 28.60
C ALA A 86 -10.90 17.87 29.07
N GLY A 87 -9.68 17.64 29.58
CA GLY A 87 -9.28 16.33 30.09
C GLY A 87 -7.77 16.18 30.29
N SER A 88 -7.37 15.10 30.97
CA SER A 88 -5.96 14.75 31.25
C SER A 88 -5.38 13.72 30.25
N LEU A 89 -6.14 13.32 29.24
CA LEU A 89 -5.71 12.33 28.27
C LEU A 89 -4.59 12.90 27.38
N THR A 90 -3.61 12.04 27.09
CA THR A 90 -2.57 12.33 26.11
C THR A 90 -2.97 11.73 24.77
N SER A 91 -2.94 12.56 23.72
CA SER A 91 -3.25 12.14 22.36
C SER A 91 -2.00 12.21 21.50
N ILE A 92 -1.76 11.17 20.70
CA ILE A 92 -0.71 11.17 19.68
C ILE A 92 -1.39 11.00 18.32
N ILE A 93 -1.20 11.97 17.45
CA ILE A 93 -1.72 11.97 16.09
C ILE A 93 -0.58 11.84 15.09
N SER A 94 -0.89 11.33 13.92
CA SER A 94 0.04 11.35 12.79
C SER A 94 0.33 12.79 12.32
N GLY A 95 1.35 12.91 11.48
CA GLY A 95 1.67 14.14 10.74
C GLY A 95 0.65 14.45 9.64
N HIS A 96 1.10 14.84 8.46
CA HIS A 96 0.23 15.11 7.33
C HIS A 96 -0.36 13.83 6.72
N VAL A 97 -1.65 13.85 6.42
CA VAL A 97 -2.39 12.78 5.73
C VAL A 97 -3.50 13.42 4.92
N ASP A 98 -3.64 12.99 3.67
CA ASP A 98 -4.80 13.30 2.85
C ASP A 98 -5.83 12.17 2.99
N HIS A 99 -7.08 12.53 3.22
CA HIS A 99 -8.17 11.56 3.31
C HIS A 99 -8.71 11.22 1.91
N TYR A 100 -8.65 9.93 1.56
CA TYR A 100 -9.22 9.39 0.33
C TYR A 100 -10.45 8.56 0.68
N GLN A 101 -11.62 9.02 0.27
CA GLN A 101 -12.87 8.28 0.47
C GLN A 101 -13.24 7.47 -0.77
N SER A 102 -13.96 6.36 -0.58
CA SER A 102 -14.55 5.63 -1.69
C SER A 102 -15.65 6.44 -2.37
N LEU A 103 -15.69 6.35 -3.69
CA LEU A 103 -16.67 6.98 -4.56
C LEU A 103 -17.73 5.94 -4.96
N SER A 104 -19.00 6.32 -4.82
CA SER A 104 -20.15 5.45 -5.14
C SER A 104 -20.11 4.89 -6.57
N SER A 105 -19.58 5.67 -7.53
CA SER A 105 -19.48 5.31 -8.94
C SER A 105 -18.27 4.42 -9.27
N GLU A 106 -17.26 4.36 -8.41
CA GLU A 106 -15.97 3.74 -8.74
C GLU A 106 -15.69 2.53 -7.86
N ASP A 107 -15.58 2.76 -6.55
CA ASP A 107 -14.89 1.85 -5.64
C ASP A 107 -15.67 1.52 -4.36
N LYS A 108 -16.91 2.03 -4.21
CA LYS A 108 -17.77 1.67 -3.08
C LYS A 108 -18.00 0.14 -3.03
N GLY A 109 -17.77 -0.43 -1.84
CA GLY A 109 -17.93 -1.87 -1.58
C GLY A 109 -16.69 -2.72 -1.89
N TRP A 110 -15.60 -2.15 -2.42
CA TRP A 110 -14.39 -2.94 -2.73
C TRP A 110 -13.07 -2.17 -2.65
N GLY A 111 -13.13 -0.83 -2.66
CA GLY A 111 -12.00 0.08 -2.79
C GLY A 111 -11.24 0.41 -1.52
N CYS A 112 -11.76 0.04 -0.34
CA CYS A 112 -11.23 0.50 0.95
C CYS A 112 -9.72 0.24 1.07
N GLY A 113 -9.26 -0.91 0.60
CA GLY A 113 -7.85 -1.24 0.65
C GLY A 113 -6.96 -0.38 -0.25
N TRP A 114 -7.46 -0.03 -1.43
CA TRP A 114 -6.80 0.90 -2.33
C TRP A 114 -6.77 2.31 -1.77
N ARG A 115 -7.89 2.77 -1.17
CA ARG A 115 -7.95 4.08 -0.49
C ARG A 115 -7.01 4.15 0.71
N ASN A 116 -6.84 3.07 1.46
CA ASN A 116 -5.84 2.98 2.53
C ASN A 116 -4.40 3.14 2.01
N ILE A 117 -4.07 2.52 0.86
CA ILE A 117 -2.78 2.73 0.19
C ILE A 117 -2.61 4.19 -0.20
N GLN A 118 -3.66 4.85 -0.71
CA GLN A 118 -3.61 6.27 -1.07
C GLN A 118 -3.34 7.18 0.14
N MET A 119 -4.06 6.96 1.25
CA MET A 119 -3.84 7.70 2.50
C MET A 119 -2.41 7.52 3.02
N LEU A 120 -1.94 6.28 3.11
CA LEU A 120 -0.56 5.98 3.54
C LEU A 120 0.49 6.62 2.60
N SER A 121 0.24 6.56 1.30
CA SER A 121 1.14 7.15 0.30
C SER A 121 1.18 8.67 0.41
N SER A 122 0.08 9.34 0.72
CA SER A 122 0.06 10.81 0.93
C SER A 122 1.00 11.24 2.06
N TYR A 123 0.96 10.51 3.18
CA TYR A 123 1.88 10.73 4.28
C TYR A 123 3.33 10.54 3.83
N LEU A 124 3.63 9.41 3.16
CA LEU A 124 4.99 9.06 2.73
C LEU A 124 5.56 10.10 1.77
N LEU A 125 4.80 10.48 0.74
CA LEU A 125 5.21 11.47 -0.25
C LEU A 125 5.47 12.85 0.38
N LYS A 126 4.72 13.21 1.43
CA LYS A 126 4.91 14.50 2.11
C LYS A 126 6.09 14.49 3.08
N GLN A 127 6.26 13.42 3.84
CA GLN A 127 7.13 13.39 5.02
C GLN A 127 8.46 12.69 4.80
N ARG A 128 8.60 11.88 3.74
CA ARG A 128 9.78 11.04 3.48
C ARG A 128 10.35 11.37 2.10
N PRO A 129 11.41 12.21 2.01
CA PRO A 129 12.05 12.54 0.74
C PRO A 129 12.43 11.30 -0.08
N GLU A 130 12.96 10.27 0.58
CA GLU A 130 13.32 8.99 -0.03
C GLU A 130 12.11 8.26 -0.63
N ALA A 131 10.95 8.33 0.01
CA ALA A 131 9.73 7.73 -0.52
C ALA A 131 9.15 8.57 -1.66
N ARG A 132 9.29 9.90 -1.62
CA ARG A 132 8.85 10.80 -2.69
C ARG A 132 9.60 10.55 -3.99
N GLU A 133 10.89 10.25 -3.91
CA GLU A 133 11.72 9.92 -5.08
C GLU A 133 11.44 8.51 -5.61
N ALA A 134 11.13 7.54 -4.74
CA ALA A 134 10.93 6.14 -5.12
C ALA A 134 9.50 5.79 -5.56
N LEU A 135 8.48 6.26 -4.83
CA LEU A 135 7.10 5.84 -5.02
C LEU A 135 6.57 6.25 -6.40
N PHE A 136 5.93 5.30 -7.07
CA PHE A 136 5.20 5.51 -8.32
C PHE A 136 6.05 6.16 -9.43
N GLY A 137 7.34 5.79 -9.47
CA GLY A 137 8.30 6.33 -10.44
C GLY A 137 8.68 7.79 -10.19
N GLY A 138 8.66 8.23 -8.93
CA GLY A 138 9.05 9.60 -8.56
C GLY A 138 8.05 10.66 -9.00
N ALA A 139 6.81 10.29 -9.28
CA ALA A 139 5.78 11.19 -9.80
C ALA A 139 5.41 12.33 -8.82
N GLY A 140 5.72 12.17 -7.53
CA GLY A 140 5.47 13.18 -6.50
C GLY A 140 3.98 13.35 -6.16
N PHE A 141 3.13 12.40 -6.55
CA PHE A 141 1.71 12.39 -6.23
C PHE A 141 1.16 10.98 -6.02
N VAL A 142 0.01 10.90 -5.34
CA VAL A 142 -0.71 9.64 -5.12
C VAL A 142 -1.53 9.30 -6.36
N PRO A 143 -1.33 8.13 -6.99
CA PRO A 143 -2.04 7.77 -8.20
C PRO A 143 -3.45 7.21 -7.92
N ASP A 144 -4.27 7.15 -8.96
CA ASP A 144 -5.61 6.56 -8.93
C ASP A 144 -5.60 5.03 -8.75
N ILE A 145 -6.76 4.44 -8.45
CA ILE A 145 -6.88 2.99 -8.18
C ILE A 145 -6.42 2.14 -9.38
N PRO A 146 -6.82 2.42 -10.64
CA PRO A 146 -6.32 1.68 -11.80
C PRO A 146 -4.78 1.69 -11.91
N SER A 147 -4.14 2.83 -11.64
CA SER A 147 -2.67 2.91 -11.64
C SER A 147 -2.06 2.11 -10.49
N LEU A 148 -2.66 2.16 -9.29
CA LEU A 148 -2.21 1.33 -8.16
C LEU A 148 -2.31 -0.17 -8.46
N GLN A 149 -3.37 -0.60 -9.15
CA GLN A 149 -3.52 -1.98 -9.59
C GLN A 149 -2.38 -2.39 -10.54
N ARG A 150 -2.00 -1.52 -11.48
CA ARG A 150 -0.85 -1.77 -12.36
C ARG A 150 0.46 -1.83 -11.61
N TRP A 151 0.69 -0.92 -10.67
CA TRP A 151 1.90 -0.96 -9.84
C TRP A 151 2.00 -2.23 -9.00
N LEU A 152 0.86 -2.77 -8.53
CA LEU A 152 0.84 -4.05 -7.83
C LEU A 152 1.14 -5.23 -8.77
N GLU A 153 0.58 -5.25 -9.98
CA GLU A 153 0.92 -6.27 -10.99
C GLU A 153 2.42 -6.24 -11.34
N ILE A 154 3.01 -5.05 -11.50
CA ILE A 154 4.46 -4.89 -11.73
C ILE A 154 5.26 -5.39 -10.51
N ALA A 155 4.77 -5.18 -9.28
CA ALA A 155 5.42 -5.74 -8.09
C ALA A 155 5.41 -7.28 -8.13
N TRP A 156 4.30 -7.88 -8.54
CA TRP A 156 4.19 -9.33 -8.70
C TRP A 156 5.10 -9.88 -9.80
N ASP A 157 5.19 -9.20 -10.95
CA ASP A 157 6.12 -9.56 -12.03
C ASP A 157 7.59 -9.50 -11.56
N ASN A 158 7.90 -8.63 -10.60
CA ASN A 158 9.19 -8.56 -9.91
C ASN A 158 9.33 -9.54 -8.72
N ASN A 159 8.47 -10.56 -8.62
CA ASN A 159 8.48 -11.61 -7.61
C ASN A 159 8.20 -11.17 -6.17
N PHE A 160 7.58 -10.00 -5.96
CA PHE A 160 7.05 -9.65 -4.64
C PHE A 160 5.74 -10.41 -4.40
N ASP A 161 5.57 -10.97 -3.21
CA ASP A 161 4.33 -11.65 -2.77
C ASP A 161 3.74 -12.64 -3.80
N THR A 162 4.53 -13.64 -4.19
CA THR A 162 4.14 -14.64 -5.18
C THR A 162 2.90 -15.46 -4.77
N LEU A 163 2.65 -15.61 -3.47
CA LEU A 163 1.44 -16.25 -2.95
C LEU A 163 0.20 -15.36 -3.17
N GLY A 164 0.28 -14.07 -2.82
CA GLY A 164 -0.78 -13.11 -3.12
C GLY A 164 -1.02 -13.00 -4.63
N SER A 165 0.03 -12.91 -5.43
CA SER A 165 -0.06 -12.92 -6.90
C SER A 165 -0.82 -14.14 -7.42
N SER A 166 -0.45 -15.33 -6.96
CA SER A 166 -1.11 -16.58 -7.36
C SER A 166 -2.59 -16.60 -6.96
N HIS A 167 -2.93 -16.09 -5.77
CA HIS A 167 -4.32 -15.97 -5.31
C HIS A 167 -5.17 -15.10 -6.23
N PHE A 168 -4.59 -14.02 -6.78
CA PHE A 168 -5.26 -13.14 -7.74
C PHE A 168 -5.08 -13.57 -9.21
N HIS A 169 -4.49 -14.73 -9.48
CA HIS A 169 -4.15 -15.16 -10.84
C HIS A 169 -3.31 -14.11 -11.59
N ASN A 170 -2.40 -13.44 -10.88
CA ASN A 170 -1.53 -12.38 -11.35
C ASN A 170 -2.28 -11.20 -12.01
N LYS A 171 -3.55 -10.97 -11.63
CA LYS A 171 -4.37 -9.94 -12.26
C LYS A 171 -5.34 -9.25 -11.30
N VAL A 172 -5.17 -7.94 -11.17
CA VAL A 172 -6.08 -7.04 -10.44
C VAL A 172 -6.52 -5.85 -11.27
N TYR A 173 -5.76 -5.47 -12.29
CA TYR A 173 -6.07 -4.32 -13.13
C TYR A 173 -7.40 -4.49 -13.87
N GLY A 174 -8.23 -3.46 -13.76
CA GLY A 174 -9.56 -3.42 -14.38
C GLY A 174 -10.59 -4.29 -13.66
N ALA A 175 -10.23 -4.90 -12.52
CA ALA A 175 -11.14 -5.72 -11.73
C ALA A 175 -11.44 -5.07 -10.37
N LYS A 176 -12.64 -5.34 -9.84
CA LYS A 176 -13.08 -4.87 -8.52
C LYS A 176 -12.61 -5.80 -7.40
N LYS A 177 -11.28 -5.94 -7.25
CA LYS A 177 -10.67 -6.88 -6.31
C LYS A 177 -10.40 -6.23 -4.97
N TRP A 178 -10.81 -6.92 -3.92
CA TRP A 178 -10.43 -6.59 -2.55
C TRP A 178 -8.96 -6.94 -2.35
N ILE A 179 -8.24 -6.09 -1.68
CA ILE A 179 -6.86 -6.31 -1.27
C ILE A 179 -6.74 -6.09 0.23
N GLY A 180 -5.69 -6.62 0.83
CA GLY A 180 -5.38 -6.49 2.24
C GLY A 180 -3.98 -5.91 2.49
N THR A 181 -3.52 -6.13 3.72
CA THR A 181 -2.21 -5.65 4.20
C THR A 181 -1.04 -6.24 3.43
N THR A 182 -1.17 -7.47 2.91
CA THR A 182 -0.13 -8.18 2.15
C THR A 182 0.16 -7.50 0.82
N GLU A 183 -0.87 -7.17 0.04
CA GLU A 183 -0.71 -6.46 -1.23
C GLU A 183 -0.16 -5.05 -1.03
N CYS A 184 -0.61 -4.34 0.01
CA CYS A 184 -0.05 -3.04 0.39
C CYS A 184 1.45 -3.15 0.73
N ALA A 185 1.84 -4.15 1.53
CA ALA A 185 3.24 -4.37 1.87
C ALA A 185 4.08 -4.78 0.65
N ALA A 186 3.55 -5.62 -0.25
CA ALA A 186 4.20 -6.01 -1.49
C ALA A 186 4.47 -4.79 -2.38
N LEU A 187 3.46 -3.95 -2.57
CA LEU A 187 3.57 -2.69 -3.32
C LEU A 187 4.63 -1.76 -2.73
N LEU A 188 4.61 -1.49 -1.43
CA LEU A 188 5.60 -0.59 -0.82
C LEU A 188 7.03 -1.17 -0.91
N ARG A 189 7.18 -2.48 -0.73
CA ARG A 189 8.48 -3.16 -0.81
C ARG A 189 9.04 -3.17 -2.23
N SER A 190 8.20 -3.23 -3.26
CA SER A 190 8.68 -3.16 -4.65
C SER A 190 9.31 -1.80 -4.99
N PHE A 191 8.89 -0.73 -4.30
CA PHE A 191 9.56 0.59 -4.36
C PHE A 191 10.76 0.72 -3.41
N GLY A 192 11.22 -0.38 -2.80
CA GLY A 192 12.36 -0.37 -1.87
C GLY A 192 12.04 0.15 -0.47
N LEU A 193 10.77 0.38 -0.13
CA LEU A 193 10.38 0.80 1.22
C LEU A 193 10.29 -0.38 2.18
N ARG A 194 10.71 -0.15 3.42
CA ARG A 194 10.55 -1.14 4.49
C ARG A 194 9.11 -1.16 4.99
N ALA A 195 8.37 -2.22 4.64
CA ALA A 195 7.05 -2.51 5.20
C ALA A 195 7.06 -3.82 5.99
N ARG A 196 6.31 -3.88 7.11
CA ARG A 196 6.10 -5.09 7.91
C ARG A 196 4.60 -5.27 8.14
N VAL A 197 4.12 -6.48 7.90
CA VAL A 197 2.78 -6.91 8.30
C VAL A 197 2.91 -7.49 9.70
N VAL A 198 2.05 -7.06 10.61
CA VAL A 198 1.91 -7.62 11.95
C VAL A 198 0.50 -8.16 12.06
N ASP A 199 0.40 -9.44 12.38
CA ASP A 199 -0.87 -10.11 12.60
C ASP A 199 -1.15 -10.20 14.10
N PHE A 200 -2.40 -9.93 14.48
CA PHE A 200 -2.86 -9.93 15.87
C PHE A 200 -3.95 -10.99 15.98
N ASP A 201 -3.53 -12.26 15.97
CA ASP A 201 -4.45 -13.37 16.15
C ASP A 201 -4.74 -13.58 17.65
N SER A 202 -6.01 -13.79 17.98
CA SER A 202 -6.46 -14.10 19.34
C SER A 202 -6.20 -15.56 19.73
N THR A 203 -5.88 -16.41 18.76
CA THR A 203 -5.84 -17.88 18.87
C THR A 203 -4.56 -18.48 19.49
N GLU A 204 -3.59 -17.69 19.95
CA GLU A 204 -2.33 -18.19 20.57
C GLU A 204 -2.50 -18.79 22.00
N SER A 205 -3.67 -19.36 22.34
CA SER A 205 -3.91 -19.99 23.66
C SER A 205 -4.54 -21.39 23.68
N SER A 206 -4.66 -22.09 22.54
CA SER A 206 -5.30 -23.42 22.52
C SER A 206 -4.37 -24.61 22.19
N ASP A 207 -3.07 -24.53 22.50
CA ASP A 207 -2.21 -25.73 22.48
C ASP A 207 -1.68 -26.06 23.89
N LEU A 208 -2.52 -26.74 24.69
CA LEU A 208 -2.01 -27.63 25.72
C LEU A 208 -1.25 -28.78 25.01
N PRO A 209 -0.04 -29.16 25.45
CA PRO A 209 0.72 -30.21 24.80
C PRO A 209 -0.05 -31.53 24.94
N SER A 210 -0.60 -32.01 23.82
CA SER A 210 -1.12 -33.36 23.73
C SER A 210 0.03 -34.31 24.01
N LYS A 211 -0.04 -35.01 25.15
CA LYS A 211 0.79 -36.17 25.44
C LYS A 211 0.46 -37.23 24.41
N ASN A 212 1.14 -37.21 23.27
CA ASN A 212 1.53 -38.38 22.48
C ASN A 212 2.38 -37.91 21.29
N GLY A 213 3.62 -38.36 21.27
CA GLY A 213 4.62 -37.91 20.32
C GLY A 213 4.24 -38.19 18.86
N LYS A 214 4.15 -37.13 18.07
CA LYS A 214 4.52 -37.09 16.65
C LYS A 214 4.73 -35.62 16.28
N HIS A 215 5.98 -35.27 16.02
CA HIS A 215 6.36 -33.96 15.50
C HIS A 215 5.71 -33.75 14.13
N VAL A 216 4.66 -32.93 14.06
CA VAL A 216 4.18 -32.34 12.81
C VAL A 216 4.76 -30.92 12.75
N PRO A 217 5.39 -30.49 11.64
CA PRO A 217 6.00 -29.17 11.57
C PRO A 217 4.94 -28.08 11.76
N LYS A 218 5.28 -27.07 12.56
CA LYS A 218 4.42 -25.91 12.86
C LYS A 218 4.06 -25.18 11.57
N GLN A 219 2.83 -25.36 11.10
CA GLN A 219 2.26 -24.57 10.02
C GLN A 219 1.75 -23.26 10.62
N VAL A 220 2.41 -22.15 10.29
CA VAL A 220 1.92 -20.81 10.59
C VAL A 220 0.61 -20.64 9.83
N ARG A 221 -0.51 -20.53 10.54
CA ARG A 221 -1.82 -20.30 9.93
C ARG A 221 -2.11 -18.82 9.87
N GLY A 222 -2.44 -18.32 8.69
CA GLY A 222 -3.00 -16.99 8.50
C GLY A 222 -4.52 -16.97 8.72
N PRO A 223 -5.12 -15.80 8.94
CA PRO A 223 -6.55 -15.64 9.26
C PRO A 223 -7.52 -16.18 8.18
N MET A 224 -7.03 -16.50 6.98
CA MET A 224 -7.79 -17.14 5.89
C MET A 224 -7.82 -18.68 5.95
N ASP A 225 -6.92 -19.33 6.69
CA ASP A 225 -6.78 -20.79 6.66
C ASP A 225 -7.95 -21.55 7.31
N LYS A 226 -8.69 -20.89 8.22
CA LYS A 226 -9.89 -21.45 8.85
C LYS A 226 -11.05 -21.67 7.87
N PHE A 227 -11.03 -21.01 6.72
CA PHE A 227 -12.08 -21.12 5.70
C PHE A 227 -11.73 -22.07 4.55
N VAL A 228 -10.47 -22.53 4.48
CA VAL A 228 -10.01 -23.52 3.50
C VAL A 228 -10.35 -24.95 3.96
N ILE A 229 -10.47 -25.17 5.29
CA ILE A 229 -10.73 -26.48 5.88
C ILE A 229 -12.21 -26.59 6.31
N LYS A 230 -13.17 -26.46 5.38
CA LYS A 230 -14.56 -26.84 5.65
C LYS A 230 -14.74 -28.32 5.31
N ASN A 231 -14.67 -29.18 6.33
CA ASN A 231 -15.32 -30.51 6.34
C ASN A 231 -15.32 -31.13 7.75
N VAL A 232 -15.74 -30.40 8.79
CA VAL A 232 -16.19 -31.04 10.03
C VAL A 232 -17.39 -30.27 10.59
N THR A 233 -18.49 -30.99 10.78
CA THR A 233 -19.80 -30.55 11.25
C THR A 233 -19.73 -29.97 12.67
N PRO A 234 -20.42 -28.86 12.99
CA PRO A 234 -20.38 -28.31 14.35
C PRO A 234 -21.43 -28.98 15.25
N ARG A 235 -20.99 -29.41 16.44
CA ARG A 235 -21.85 -29.68 17.59
C ARG A 235 -21.59 -28.56 18.61
N SER A 236 -22.49 -27.59 18.66
CA SER A 236 -22.39 -26.37 19.47
C SER A 236 -22.73 -26.63 20.94
N THR A 237 -21.86 -26.17 21.86
CA THR A 237 -22.15 -26.03 23.30
C THR A 237 -21.90 -24.60 23.75
N SER A 238 -22.79 -24.04 24.59
CA SER A 238 -22.88 -22.60 24.91
C SER A 238 -21.70 -21.98 25.67
N SER A 239 -20.67 -22.76 26.04
CA SER A 239 -19.50 -22.24 26.75
C SER A 239 -18.37 -21.72 25.84
N GLU A 240 -18.50 -21.90 24.52
CA GLU A 240 -17.50 -21.45 23.54
C GLU A 240 -17.59 -19.94 23.26
N LEU A 241 -18.81 -19.39 23.24
CA LEU A 241 -19.07 -17.96 22.97
C LEU A 241 -18.36 -17.02 23.96
N CYS A 242 -18.38 -17.33 25.26
CA CYS A 242 -17.73 -16.49 26.27
C CYS A 242 -16.20 -16.49 26.21
N ARG A 243 -15.58 -17.55 25.65
CA ARG A 243 -14.12 -17.62 25.49
C ARG A 243 -13.66 -16.82 24.28
N GLU A 244 -14.39 -16.90 23.17
CA GLU A 244 -14.12 -16.13 21.96
C GLU A 244 -14.14 -14.62 22.23
N ASP A 245 -15.12 -14.14 23.01
CA ASP A 245 -15.22 -12.73 23.38
C ASP A 245 -14.02 -12.24 24.22
N ALA A 246 -13.56 -13.05 25.18
CA ALA A 246 -12.41 -12.71 26.02
C ALA A 246 -11.08 -12.74 25.23
N GLU A 247 -10.91 -13.69 24.31
CA GLU A 247 -9.74 -13.76 23.43
C GLU A 247 -9.71 -12.59 22.43
N ASN A 248 -10.88 -12.20 21.91
CA ASN A 248 -11.03 -11.01 21.05
C ASN A 248 -10.69 -9.71 21.79
N MET A 249 -11.11 -9.56 23.06
CA MET A 249 -10.74 -8.39 23.87
C MET A 249 -9.23 -8.34 24.15
N ARG A 250 -8.58 -9.49 24.40
CA ARG A 250 -7.12 -9.55 24.60
C ARG A 250 -6.35 -9.17 23.33
N GLY A 251 -6.77 -9.67 22.17
CA GLY A 251 -6.17 -9.29 20.88
C GLY A 251 -6.28 -7.79 20.60
N GLN A 252 -7.42 -7.18 20.93
CA GLN A 252 -7.63 -5.73 20.81
C GLN A 252 -6.71 -4.94 21.75
N GLN A 253 -6.51 -5.37 22.99
CA GLN A 253 -5.60 -4.69 23.91
C GLN A 253 -4.15 -4.75 23.42
N VAL A 254 -3.70 -5.91 22.92
CA VAL A 254 -2.34 -6.07 22.36
C VAL A 254 -2.14 -5.13 21.16
N LEU A 255 -3.15 -5.01 20.28
CA LEU A 255 -3.11 -4.07 19.16
C LEU A 255 -2.99 -2.62 19.64
N VAL A 256 -3.82 -2.21 20.61
CA VAL A 256 -3.80 -0.85 21.19
C VAL A 256 -2.44 -0.55 21.80
N ASP A 257 -1.91 -1.45 22.63
CA ASP A 257 -0.61 -1.30 23.28
C ASP A 257 0.52 -1.23 22.24
N TRP A 258 0.45 -2.05 21.20
CA TRP A 258 1.44 -2.04 20.12
C TRP A 258 1.44 -0.71 19.35
N ILE A 259 0.25 -0.20 18.99
CA ILE A 259 0.10 1.11 18.33
C ILE A 259 0.62 2.23 19.23
N TRP A 260 0.23 2.22 20.50
CA TRP A 260 0.66 3.21 21.48
C TRP A 260 2.18 3.23 21.61
N ASN A 261 2.79 2.06 21.83
CA ASN A 261 4.22 1.92 21.97
C ASN A 261 4.96 2.34 20.71
N TYR A 262 4.42 2.05 19.53
CA TYR A 262 4.99 2.57 18.29
C TYR A 262 4.99 4.09 18.30
N PHE A 263 3.85 4.76 18.46
CA PHE A 263 3.82 6.22 18.37
C PHE A 263 4.55 6.93 19.52
N ALA A 264 4.63 6.31 20.70
CA ALA A 264 5.28 6.86 21.89
C ALA A 264 6.80 6.63 21.95
N SER A 265 7.38 5.74 21.13
CA SER A 265 8.73 5.17 21.35
C SER A 265 9.92 6.15 21.34
N LYS A 266 9.75 7.42 20.94
CA LYS A 266 10.83 8.43 20.90
C LYS A 266 10.72 9.48 22.03
N ARG A 267 9.81 9.26 23.00
CA ARG A 267 9.38 10.28 23.95
C ARG A 267 10.17 10.32 25.27
N SER A 268 11.29 9.60 25.39
CA SER A 268 12.07 9.57 26.64
C SER A 268 12.71 10.92 27.02
N ASP A 269 12.99 11.81 26.05
CA ASP A 269 13.96 12.90 26.30
C ASP A 269 13.39 14.32 26.38
N LYS A 270 12.09 14.55 26.08
CA LYS A 270 11.48 15.90 26.15
C LYS A 270 10.02 15.84 26.53
N LEU A 271 9.75 15.61 27.82
CA LEU A 271 8.42 15.83 28.37
C LEU A 271 8.29 17.30 28.77
N ASP A 272 7.85 18.13 27.84
CA ASP A 272 7.19 19.39 28.22
C ASP A 272 5.82 18.99 28.81
N ASN A 273 5.74 18.98 30.14
CA ASN A 273 4.57 18.57 30.91
C ASN A 273 3.30 19.39 30.61
N SER A 274 3.41 20.47 29.82
CA SER A 274 2.27 21.32 29.47
C SER A 274 1.50 20.84 28.22
N ARG A 275 2.15 20.12 27.30
CA ARG A 275 1.54 19.78 26.00
C ARG A 275 0.83 18.42 26.06
N ARG A 276 -0.46 18.37 25.71
CA ARG A 276 -1.30 17.14 25.76
C ARG A 276 -1.44 16.41 24.44
N VAL A 277 -1.32 17.13 23.32
CA VAL A 277 -1.46 16.60 21.95
C VAL A 277 -0.11 16.62 21.26
N PHE A 278 0.29 15.48 20.71
CA PHE A 278 1.59 15.27 20.08
C PHE A 278 1.41 14.84 18.63
N VAL A 279 2.29 15.36 17.77
CA VAL A 279 2.33 15.02 16.35
C VAL A 279 3.52 14.11 16.14
N SER A 280 3.29 12.92 15.60
CA SER A 280 4.34 11.94 15.34
C SER A 280 5.01 12.16 13.99
N ASP A 281 6.33 11.99 13.95
CA ASP A 281 7.15 11.87 12.74
C ASP A 281 7.15 10.43 12.17
N LYS A 282 6.40 9.53 12.81
CA LYS A 282 6.30 8.13 12.39
C LYS A 282 5.25 7.95 11.32
N THR A 283 5.57 7.05 10.39
CA THR A 283 4.65 6.62 9.35
C THR A 283 3.41 6.00 9.95
N GLU A 284 2.26 6.33 9.36
CA GLU A 284 0.98 5.75 9.75
C GLU A 284 0.96 4.25 9.63
N HIS A 285 0.36 3.59 10.62
CA HIS A 285 -0.01 2.20 10.49
C HIS A 285 -1.40 2.11 9.91
N GLN A 286 -1.53 1.33 8.84
CA GLN A 286 -2.83 0.92 8.35
C GLN A 286 -3.29 -0.29 9.17
N ILE A 287 -4.35 -0.11 9.96
CA ILE A 287 -4.97 -1.20 10.72
C ILE A 287 -6.01 -1.84 9.82
N TRP A 288 -5.78 -3.08 9.45
CA TRP A 288 -6.75 -3.89 8.74
C TRP A 288 -7.38 -4.84 9.73
N ARG A 289 -8.63 -4.57 10.13
CA ARG A 289 -9.41 -5.59 10.82
C ARG A 289 -9.87 -6.59 9.77
N GLY A 290 -9.73 -7.89 10.03
CA GLY A 290 -10.27 -8.98 9.20
C GLY A 290 -11.80 -9.04 9.14
N LEU A 291 -12.46 -7.89 9.07
CA LEU A 291 -13.90 -7.73 9.06
C LEU A 291 -14.34 -7.01 7.78
N PHE A 292 -14.20 -7.71 6.66
CA PHE A 292 -15.22 -7.64 5.62
C PHE A 292 -15.48 -9.08 5.21
N GLU A 293 -16.59 -9.64 5.69
CA GLU A 293 -17.19 -10.81 5.06
C GLU A 293 -17.29 -10.51 3.57
N ALA A 294 -16.50 -11.20 2.76
CA ALA A 294 -16.86 -11.42 1.37
C ALA A 294 -18.06 -12.37 1.38
N ARG A 295 -19.27 -11.85 1.64
CA ARG A 295 -20.46 -12.53 1.14
C ARG A 295 -20.40 -12.39 -0.37
N GLN A 296 -20.11 -13.51 -1.02
CA GLN A 296 -20.25 -13.66 -2.48
C GLN A 296 -21.71 -13.75 -2.92
N ASP A 297 -22.69 -13.60 -2.03
CA ASP A 297 -24.08 -13.40 -2.44
C ASP A 297 -24.39 -11.90 -2.47
N GLY A 298 -24.96 -11.43 -3.59
CA GLY A 298 -25.28 -10.03 -3.83
C GLY A 298 -26.46 -9.51 -3.01
N SER A 299 -26.50 -9.74 -1.70
CA SER A 299 -27.52 -9.21 -0.81
C SER A 299 -27.12 -7.83 -0.29
N VAL A 300 -27.77 -6.80 -0.83
CA VAL A 300 -27.74 -5.42 -0.35
C VAL A 300 -28.56 -5.31 0.95
N TRP A 301 -28.09 -4.51 1.91
CA TRP A 301 -28.99 -3.75 2.78
C TRP A 301 -29.15 -2.35 2.18
#